data_AF-F3LDJ2-F1
#
_entry.id   AF-F3LDJ2-F1
#
_cell.length_a   1.000
_cell.length_b   1.000
_cell.length_c   1.000
_cell.angle_alpha   90.00
_cell.angle_beta   90.00
_cell.angle_gamma   90.00
#
_symmetry.space_group_name_H-M   'P 1'
#
loop_
_entity.id
_entity.type
_entity.pdbx_description
1 polymer ?
#
loop_
_entity_poly.entity_id
_entity_poly.type
_entity_poly.pdbx_seq_one_letter_code
_entity_poly.pdbx_strand_id
1 'polypeptide(L)'
;MRKIKLNNSDHQLDGKIQLLLSGFHQQDTLSVDEIIDAIKLVPAGHLAGLKKIHYDPSRLHQMLYYYLGISPNLSSLGEFIQNKRQVNVYHFHSKQQFYHTLFHEIGHYVYFFVINSHVKKEWATQTHKKKLFVSEYAKKNAAEDFAECYSFYLVKNYKLRTIKTKYYFMKQKVFKKNENSLNLNLLI
;
A
#
# COMPACT_ATOMS: atom_id res chain seq x y z
N MET A 1 0.03 -22.11 -3.39
CA MET A 1 -0.64 -21.00 -2.66
C MET A 1 0.05 -20.84 -1.30
N ARG A 2 0.59 -19.67 -0.96
CA ARG A 2 1.23 -19.44 0.36
C ARG A 2 0.39 -18.46 1.17
N LYS A 3 0.01 -18.83 2.39
CA LYS A 3 -0.63 -17.94 3.39
C LYS A 3 0.46 -17.45 4.32
N ILE A 4 0.62 -16.14 4.48
CA ILE A 4 1.54 -15.57 5.46
C ILE A 4 0.79 -15.45 6.78
N LYS A 5 1.38 -15.96 7.87
CA LYS A 5 0.96 -15.66 9.24
C LYS A 5 1.93 -14.64 9.81
N LEU A 6 1.45 -13.43 10.08
CA LEU A 6 2.18 -12.45 10.89
C LEU A 6 1.59 -12.52 12.30
N ASN A 7 2.39 -12.93 13.28
CA ASN A 7 1.96 -12.96 14.68
C ASN A 7 2.20 -11.58 15.30
N ASN A 8 1.17 -11.06 15.96
CA ASN A 8 1.24 -9.88 16.81
C ASN A 8 1.34 -10.42 18.24
N SER A 9 2.49 -10.25 18.91
CA SER A 9 2.58 -10.39 20.37
C SER A 9 1.80 -9.24 21.04
N ASP A 10 1.62 -9.18 22.35
CA ASP A 10 0.98 -8.16 23.22
C ASP A 10 -0.15 -7.20 22.72
N HIS A 11 -1.35 -7.56 23.17
CA HIS A 11 -2.44 -6.71 23.66
C HIS A 11 -3.00 -5.60 22.75
N GLN A 12 -3.92 -6.01 21.88
CA GLN A 12 -5.39 -5.82 22.05
C GLN A 12 -6.12 -5.91 20.69
N LEU A 13 -5.57 -6.68 19.75
CA LEU A 13 -6.30 -7.32 18.66
C LEU A 13 -5.67 -8.70 18.48
N ASP A 14 -6.29 -9.73 19.05
CA ASP A 14 -5.99 -11.15 18.81
C ASP A 14 -6.48 -11.55 17.40
N GLY A 15 -6.10 -10.73 16.41
CA GLY A 15 -6.57 -10.77 15.04
C GLY A 15 -5.43 -11.21 14.15
N LYS A 16 -5.30 -12.53 13.96
CA LYS A 16 -4.41 -13.13 12.97
C LYS A 16 -4.62 -12.43 11.61
N ILE A 17 -3.60 -11.73 11.11
CA ILE A 17 -3.64 -11.14 9.77
C ILE A 17 -3.68 -12.29 8.77
N GLN A 18 -4.80 -12.43 8.06
CA GLN A 18 -4.98 -13.41 6.99
C GLN A 18 -4.86 -12.69 5.64
N LEU A 19 -3.62 -12.55 5.17
CA LEU A 19 -3.32 -11.95 3.89
C LEU A 19 -2.96 -13.03 2.87
N LEU A 20 -3.71 -13.11 1.77
CA LEU A 20 -3.44 -14.03 0.67
C LEU A 20 -2.50 -13.40 -0.36
N LEU A 21 -1.39 -14.08 -0.67
CA LEU A 21 -0.54 -13.77 -1.83
C LEU A 21 -0.77 -14.78 -2.95
N SER A 22 -0.91 -14.28 -4.18
CA SER A 22 -1.20 -15.15 -5.34
C SER A 22 -0.79 -14.52 -6.66
N GLY A 23 -0.56 -15.34 -7.68
CA GLY A 23 -0.19 -14.90 -9.04
C GLY A 23 1.31 -14.66 -9.25
N PHE A 24 2.08 -14.41 -8.18
CA PHE A 24 3.51 -14.06 -8.26
C PHE A 24 4.45 -15.14 -8.83
N HIS A 25 3.96 -16.33 -9.15
CA HIS A 25 4.74 -17.34 -9.88
C HIS A 25 4.81 -17.04 -11.40
N GLN A 26 4.05 -16.06 -11.89
CA GLN A 26 4.00 -15.65 -13.30
C GLN A 26 5.01 -14.54 -13.63
N GLN A 27 5.93 -14.24 -12.71
CA GLN A 27 6.98 -13.24 -12.88
C GLN A 27 8.30 -13.79 -12.35
N ASP A 28 9.40 -13.32 -12.93
CA ASP A 28 10.75 -13.77 -12.59
C ASP A 28 11.63 -12.64 -12.05
N THR A 29 11.03 -11.48 -11.74
CA THR A 29 11.76 -10.28 -11.30
C THR A 29 12.09 -10.29 -9.81
N LEU A 30 11.22 -10.90 -9.00
CA LEU A 30 11.31 -10.97 -7.55
C LEU A 30 11.08 -12.40 -7.07
N SER A 31 11.90 -12.83 -6.12
CA SER A 31 11.61 -14.04 -5.35
C SER A 31 10.39 -13.84 -4.45
N VAL A 32 9.78 -14.95 -4.03
CA VAL A 32 8.68 -14.93 -3.06
C VAL A 32 9.12 -14.30 -1.73
N ASP A 33 10.36 -14.52 -1.32
CA ASP A 33 10.89 -14.00 -0.06
C ASP A 33 11.07 -12.48 -0.11
N GLU A 34 11.50 -11.92 -1.24
CA GLU A 34 11.56 -10.46 -1.41
C GLU A 34 10.18 -9.80 -1.39
N ILE A 35 9.16 -10.48 -1.93
CA ILE A 35 7.77 -10.01 -1.84
C ILE A 35 7.31 -10.01 -0.38
N ILE A 36 7.62 -11.09 0.37
CA ILE A 36 7.32 -11.19 1.79
C ILE A 36 8.03 -10.08 2.57
N ASP A 37 9.30 -9.84 2.29
CA ASP A 37 10.09 -8.83 2.98
C ASP A 37 9.60 -7.41 2.68
N ALA A 38 9.17 -7.13 1.45
CA ALA A 38 8.49 -5.88 1.13
C ALA A 38 7.22 -5.69 1.97
N ILE A 39 6.41 -6.73 2.14
CA ILE A 39 5.19 -6.68 2.96
C ILE A 39 5.52 -6.46 4.44
N LYS A 40 6.60 -7.06 4.96
CA LYS A 40 7.04 -6.85 6.36
C LYS A 40 7.46 -5.40 6.64
N LEU A 41 7.78 -4.60 5.62
CA LEU A 41 8.03 -3.16 5.81
C LEU A 41 6.76 -2.39 6.16
N VAL A 42 5.58 -2.93 5.87
CA VAL A 42 4.30 -2.32 6.17
C VAL A 42 3.90 -2.63 7.62
N PRO A 43 3.51 -1.62 8.43
CA PRO A 43 2.99 -1.87 9.77
C PRO A 43 1.83 -2.87 9.76
N ALA A 44 1.82 -3.82 10.69
CA ALA A 44 0.77 -4.84 10.78
C ALA A 44 -0.65 -4.24 10.81
N GLY A 45 -0.85 -3.16 11.57
CA GLY A 45 -2.13 -2.44 11.62
C GLY A 45 -2.58 -1.84 10.29
N HIS A 46 -1.65 -1.57 9.37
CA HIS A 46 -1.96 -1.08 8.01
C HIS A 46 -2.34 -2.21 7.05
N LEU A 47 -2.08 -3.47 7.43
CA LEU A 47 -2.50 -4.67 6.69
C LEU A 47 -3.75 -5.33 7.30
N ALA A 48 -4.09 -4.99 8.55
CA ALA A 48 -5.24 -5.56 9.24
C ALA A 48 -6.53 -5.28 8.45
N GLY A 49 -7.19 -6.34 7.99
CA GLY A 49 -8.41 -6.27 7.17
C GLY A 49 -8.20 -6.25 5.65
N LEU A 50 -6.96 -6.12 5.17
CA LEU A 50 -6.61 -6.34 3.77
C LEU A 50 -6.66 -7.85 3.48
N LYS A 51 -7.36 -8.27 2.43
CA LYS A 51 -7.64 -9.69 2.17
C LYS A 51 -6.62 -10.34 1.26
N LYS A 52 -6.18 -9.64 0.21
CA LYS A 52 -5.38 -10.22 -0.86
C LYS A 52 -4.44 -9.21 -1.50
N ILE A 53 -3.22 -9.66 -1.81
CA ILE A 53 -2.34 -9.04 -2.80
C ILE A 53 -2.18 -10.03 -3.95
N HIS A 54 -2.51 -9.59 -5.16
CA HIS A 54 -2.55 -10.45 -6.33
C HIS A 54 -1.69 -9.85 -7.45
N TYR A 55 -0.85 -10.68 -8.05
CA TYR A 55 -0.22 -10.37 -9.32
C TYR A 55 -1.10 -10.85 -10.48
N ASP A 56 -1.50 -9.94 -11.37
CA ASP A 56 -2.34 -10.20 -12.55
C ASP A 56 -1.72 -9.52 -13.79
N PRO A 57 -0.67 -10.09 -14.40
CA PRO A 57 0.04 -9.45 -15.51
C PRO A 57 -0.87 -9.22 -16.73
N SER A 58 -1.85 -10.11 -16.92
CA SER A 58 -2.83 -10.09 -17.99
C SER A 58 -3.92 -9.03 -17.85
N ARG A 59 -4.07 -8.43 -16.66
CA ARG A 59 -5.14 -7.46 -16.34
C ARG A 59 -6.53 -7.96 -16.76
N LEU A 60 -6.82 -9.26 -16.62
CA LEU A 60 -8.03 -9.87 -17.18
C LEU A 60 -9.30 -9.16 -16.71
N HIS A 61 -9.31 -8.70 -15.45
CA HIS A 61 -10.42 -7.93 -14.90
C HIS A 61 -10.59 -6.55 -15.57
N GLN A 62 -9.51 -5.86 -15.94
CA GLN A 62 -9.57 -4.58 -16.65
C GLN A 62 -9.98 -4.76 -18.11
N MET A 63 -9.58 -5.86 -18.75
CA MET A 63 -10.06 -6.19 -20.10
C MET A 63 -11.58 -6.39 -20.14
N LEU A 64 -12.17 -6.97 -19.09
CA LEU A 64 -13.63 -7.10 -19.01
C LEU A 64 -14.35 -5.74 -18.99
N TYR A 65 -13.78 -4.74 -18.31
CA TYR A 65 -14.31 -3.36 -18.31
C TYR A 65 -14.24 -2.72 -19.70
N TYR A 66 -13.17 -2.99 -20.47
CA TYR A 66 -13.09 -2.56 -21.86
C TYR A 66 -14.24 -3.12 -22.71
N TYR A 67 -14.55 -4.41 -22.57
CA TYR A 67 -15.70 -5.03 -23.24
C TYR A 67 -17.05 -4.44 -22.82
N LEU A 68 -17.13 -3.84 -21.64
CA LEU A 68 -18.31 -3.13 -21.13
C LEU A 68 -18.32 -1.63 -21.47
N GLY A 69 -17.44 -1.17 -22.35
CA GLY A 69 -17.37 0.23 -22.80
C GLY A 69 -16.74 1.20 -21.80
N ILE A 70 -16.08 0.69 -20.75
CA ILE A 70 -15.34 1.49 -19.78
C ILE A 70 -13.86 1.42 -20.16
N SER A 71 -13.29 2.55 -20.63
CA SER A 71 -11.86 2.60 -20.98
C SER A 71 -10.97 2.28 -19.77
N PRO A 72 -10.26 1.14 -19.75
CA PRO A 72 -9.36 0.81 -18.66
C PRO A 72 -8.12 1.70 -18.72
N ASN A 73 -7.61 2.11 -17.57
CA ASN A 73 -6.30 2.75 -17.51
C ASN A 73 -5.19 1.70 -17.60
N LEU A 74 -4.85 1.30 -18.83
CA LEU A 74 -3.83 0.30 -19.13
C LEU A 74 -2.41 0.74 -18.73
N SER A 75 -2.20 2.03 -18.41
CA SER A 75 -0.91 2.54 -17.92
C SER A 75 -0.70 2.33 -16.41
N SER A 76 -1.76 2.06 -15.65
CA SER A 76 -1.62 1.87 -14.20
C SER A 76 -0.86 0.59 -13.89
N LEU A 77 0.17 0.62 -13.05
CA LEU A 77 0.93 -0.61 -12.69
C LEU A 77 0.26 -1.43 -11.58
N GLY A 78 -0.77 -0.88 -10.93
CA GLY A 78 -1.54 -1.55 -9.90
C GLY A 78 -2.93 -0.95 -9.73
N GLU A 79 -3.69 -1.55 -8.84
CA GLU A 79 -5.00 -1.05 -8.43
C GLU A 79 -5.42 -1.62 -7.07
N PHE A 80 -5.89 -0.76 -6.18
CA PHE A 80 -6.61 -1.17 -4.99
C PHE A 80 -8.12 -1.28 -5.26
N ILE A 81 -8.63 -2.51 -5.20
CA ILE A 81 -10.05 -2.82 -5.36
C ILE A 81 -10.76 -2.72 -4.01
N GLN A 82 -11.42 -1.59 -3.76
CA GLN A 82 -12.02 -1.22 -2.48
C GLN A 82 -13.03 -2.23 -1.93
N ASN A 83 -13.99 -2.69 -2.74
CA ASN A 83 -15.03 -3.65 -2.30
C ASN A 83 -14.47 -5.05 -1.99
N LYS A 84 -13.37 -5.45 -2.64
CA LYS A 84 -12.68 -6.73 -2.39
C LYS A 84 -11.61 -6.62 -1.31
N ARG A 85 -11.22 -5.40 -0.91
CA ARG A 85 -10.05 -5.13 -0.05
C ARG A 85 -8.82 -5.87 -0.56
N GLN A 86 -8.55 -5.68 -1.84
CA GLN A 86 -7.52 -6.41 -2.58
C GLN A 86 -6.62 -5.43 -3.32
N VAL A 87 -5.32 -5.65 -3.23
CA VAL A 87 -4.34 -4.98 -4.09
C VAL A 87 -4.06 -5.89 -5.29
N ASN A 88 -4.20 -5.33 -6.48
CA ASN A 88 -3.69 -5.91 -7.71
C ASN A 88 -2.40 -5.21 -8.11
N VAL A 89 -1.39 -6.01 -8.43
CA VAL A 89 -0.17 -5.55 -9.09
C VAL A 89 -0.19 -6.16 -10.49
N TYR A 90 -0.07 -5.30 -11.50
CA TYR A 90 -0.01 -5.71 -12.90
C TYR A 90 1.45 -5.92 -13.31
N HIS A 91 1.74 -5.93 -14.60
CA HIS A 91 3.11 -6.11 -15.08
C HIS A 91 4.06 -5.02 -14.57
N PHE A 92 5.26 -5.42 -14.11
CA PHE A 92 6.34 -4.53 -13.68
C PHE A 92 7.68 -5.10 -14.16
N HIS A 93 8.67 -4.23 -14.35
CA HIS A 93 9.97 -4.59 -14.92
C HIS A 93 11.13 -4.47 -13.93
N SER A 94 10.89 -3.94 -12.73
CA SER A 94 11.94 -3.77 -11.74
C SER A 94 11.41 -3.86 -10.31
N LYS A 95 12.32 -4.15 -9.37
CA LYS A 95 12.01 -4.18 -7.94
C LYS A 95 11.51 -2.83 -7.44
N GLN A 96 12.08 -1.72 -7.91
CA GLN A 96 11.62 -0.39 -7.53
C GLN A 96 10.19 -0.11 -8.02
N GLN A 97 9.84 -0.51 -9.25
CA GLN A 97 8.48 -0.38 -9.74
C GLN A 97 7.52 -1.20 -8.88
N PHE A 98 7.86 -2.46 -8.59
CA PHE A 98 7.05 -3.30 -7.71
C PHE A 98 6.83 -2.68 -6.33
N TYR A 99 7.90 -2.24 -5.65
CA TYR A 99 7.78 -1.65 -4.31
C TYR A 99 6.95 -0.37 -4.34
N HIS A 100 7.20 0.51 -5.31
CA HIS A 100 6.42 1.75 -5.42
C HIS A 100 4.94 1.45 -5.63
N THR A 101 4.61 0.58 -6.58
CA THR A 101 3.22 0.20 -6.88
C THR A 101 2.57 -0.49 -5.69
N LEU A 102 3.22 -1.50 -5.10
CA LEU A 102 2.67 -2.22 -3.95
C LEU A 102 2.34 -1.26 -2.80
N PHE A 103 3.27 -0.38 -2.44
CA PHE A 103 3.05 0.55 -1.33
C PHE A 103 2.07 1.65 -1.68
N HIS A 104 2.01 2.09 -2.93
CA HIS A 104 0.99 3.02 -3.40
C HIS A 104 -0.41 2.44 -3.21
N GLU A 105 -0.66 1.21 -3.68
CA GLU A 105 -1.97 0.57 -3.56
C GLU A 105 -2.33 0.24 -2.10
N ILE A 106 -1.36 -0.15 -1.28
CA ILE A 106 -1.56 -0.26 0.17
C ILE A 106 -1.87 1.11 0.78
N GLY A 107 -1.26 2.18 0.28
CA GLY A 107 -1.55 3.56 0.68
C GLY A 107 -3.03 3.93 0.44
N HIS A 108 -3.61 3.52 -0.70
CA HIS A 108 -5.05 3.65 -0.93
C HIS A 108 -5.87 2.87 0.10
N TYR A 109 -5.53 1.61 0.37
CA TYR A 109 -6.19 0.83 1.43
C TYR A 109 -6.14 1.56 2.78
N VAL A 110 -4.96 2.03 3.17
CA VAL A 110 -4.73 2.75 4.44
C VAL A 110 -5.57 4.01 4.50
N TYR A 111 -5.59 4.79 3.43
CA TYR A 111 -6.40 6.00 3.33
C TYR A 111 -7.88 5.68 3.53
N PHE A 112 -8.43 4.71 2.79
CA PHE A 112 -9.87 4.46 2.82
C PHE A 112 -10.34 3.77 4.10
N PHE A 113 -9.57 2.84 4.66
CA PHE A 113 -10.04 1.93 5.71
C PHE A 113 -9.27 1.97 7.04
N VAL A 114 -8.02 2.43 7.08
CA VAL A 114 -7.18 2.29 8.28
C VAL A 114 -7.12 3.59 9.06
N ILE A 115 -6.81 4.71 8.41
CA ILE A 115 -6.77 6.00 9.10
C ILE A 115 -8.19 6.49 9.42
N ASN A 116 -8.35 7.08 10.60
CA ASN A 116 -9.64 7.62 11.01
C ASN A 116 -10.06 8.86 10.18
N SER A 117 -11.34 9.21 10.26
CA SER A 117 -11.94 10.32 9.51
C SER A 117 -11.28 11.68 9.81
N HIS A 118 -10.80 11.90 11.02
CA HIS A 118 -10.10 13.14 11.39
C HIS A 118 -8.76 13.27 10.65
N VAL A 119 -7.92 12.24 10.69
CA VAL A 119 -6.63 12.21 9.98
C VAL A 119 -6.85 12.34 8.46
N LYS A 120 -7.84 11.64 7.92
CA LYS A 120 -8.23 11.76 6.50
C LYS A 120 -8.66 13.18 6.14
N LYS A 121 -9.49 13.81 6.97
CA LYS A 121 -9.94 15.20 6.76
C LYS A 121 -8.76 16.17 6.82
N GLU A 122 -7.89 16.05 7.82
CA GLU A 122 -6.68 16.86 7.97
C GLU A 122 -5.78 16.74 6.73
N TRP A 123 -5.61 15.53 6.20
CA TRP A 123 -4.89 15.33 4.95
C TRP A 123 -5.53 16.09 3.78
N ALA A 124 -6.81 15.85 3.53
CA ALA A 124 -7.52 16.37 2.36
C ALA A 124 -7.69 17.91 2.38
N THR A 125 -7.92 18.50 3.56
CA THR A 125 -8.24 19.94 3.67
C THR A 125 -7.03 20.80 4.00
N GLN A 126 -6.01 20.26 4.66
CA GLN A 126 -4.85 21.06 5.12
C GLN A 126 -3.56 20.64 4.43
N THR A 127 -3.25 19.34 4.38
CA THR A 127 -1.95 18.87 3.90
C THR A 127 -1.86 18.88 2.37
N HIS A 128 -2.85 18.28 1.70
CA HIS A 128 -2.95 18.21 0.24
C HIS A 128 -3.05 19.62 -0.40
N LYS A 129 -3.78 20.55 0.23
CA LYS A 129 -4.01 21.90 -0.27
C LYS A 129 -2.77 22.78 -0.38
N LYS A 130 -1.64 22.40 0.25
CA LYS A 130 -0.36 23.12 0.15
C LYS A 130 0.32 23.00 -1.23
N LYS A 131 -0.21 22.18 -2.13
CA LYS A 131 0.22 22.04 -3.53
C LYS A 131 1.71 21.72 -3.78
N LEU A 132 2.41 21.20 -2.79
CA LEU A 132 3.76 20.62 -2.94
C LEU A 132 3.63 19.10 -3.06
N PHE A 133 4.05 18.51 -4.17
CA PHE A 133 3.77 17.09 -4.47
C PHE A 133 5.05 16.30 -4.74
N VAL A 134 5.07 15.02 -4.35
CA VAL A 134 6.23 14.13 -4.56
C VAL A 134 6.34 13.64 -6.01
N SER A 135 5.25 13.71 -6.76
CA SER A 135 5.13 13.35 -8.17
C SER A 135 4.02 14.15 -8.85
N GLU A 136 4.00 14.15 -10.19
CA GLU A 136 2.88 14.72 -10.96
C GLU A 136 1.58 13.95 -10.71
N TYR A 137 1.67 12.64 -10.50
CA TYR A 137 0.53 11.78 -10.23
C TYR A 137 -0.19 12.15 -8.93
N ALA A 138 0.58 12.52 -7.89
CA ALA A 138 0.06 13.00 -6.61
C ALA A 138 -0.80 14.27 -6.73
N LYS A 139 -0.74 15.02 -7.84
CA LYS A 139 -1.57 16.23 -8.04
C LYS A 139 -3.04 15.90 -8.30
N LYS A 140 -3.36 14.68 -8.74
CA LYS A 140 -4.70 14.30 -9.22
C LYS A 140 -5.79 14.56 -8.19
N ASN A 141 -5.60 14.09 -6.96
CA ASN A 141 -6.53 14.29 -5.85
C ASN A 141 -5.85 13.94 -4.51
N ALA A 142 -6.54 14.17 -3.39
CA ALA A 142 -6.00 13.93 -2.06
C ALA A 142 -5.67 12.46 -1.77
N ALA A 143 -6.40 11.50 -2.33
CA ALA A 143 -6.14 10.08 -2.13
C ALA A 143 -4.87 9.64 -2.87
N GLU A 144 -4.70 10.07 -4.13
CA GLU A 144 -3.49 9.81 -4.91
C GLU A 144 -2.25 10.45 -4.28
N ASP A 145 -2.40 11.67 -3.77
CA ASP A 145 -1.34 12.34 -3.02
C ASP A 145 -0.93 11.56 -1.77
N PHE A 146 -1.92 11.04 -1.03
CA PHE A 146 -1.67 10.23 0.15
C PHE A 146 -0.92 8.95 -0.21
N ALA A 147 -1.42 8.21 -1.19
CA ALA A 147 -0.86 6.94 -1.64
C ALA A 147 0.58 7.09 -2.15
N GLU A 148 0.85 8.13 -2.94
CA GLU A 148 2.20 8.46 -3.40
C GLU A 148 3.14 8.79 -2.24
N CYS A 149 2.70 9.62 -1.29
CA CYS A 149 3.52 9.96 -0.12
C CYS A 149 3.75 8.74 0.78
N TYR A 150 2.77 7.83 0.90
CA TYR A 150 2.87 6.60 1.67
C TYR A 150 3.96 5.68 1.08
N SER A 151 3.93 5.48 -0.24
CA SER A 151 4.97 4.75 -0.97
C SER A 151 6.35 5.38 -0.77
N PHE A 152 6.48 6.69 -1.01
CA PHE A 152 7.75 7.40 -0.86
C PHE A 152 8.31 7.32 0.56
N TYR A 153 7.43 7.27 1.58
CA TYR A 153 7.83 7.11 2.97
C TYR A 153 8.46 5.72 3.21
N LEU A 154 7.79 4.65 2.76
CA LEU A 154 8.27 3.27 2.96
C LEU A 154 9.55 2.96 2.19
N VAL A 155 9.67 3.41 0.94
CA VAL A 155 10.91 3.25 0.14
C VAL A 155 12.01 4.23 0.53
N LYS A 156 11.79 5.05 1.58
CA LYS A 156 12.74 6.06 2.11
C LYS A 156 13.23 7.06 1.04
N ASN A 157 12.36 7.42 0.08
CA ASN A 157 12.71 8.36 -0.97
C ASN A 157 12.94 9.77 -0.40
N TYR A 158 14.07 10.40 -0.76
CA TYR A 158 14.45 11.71 -0.25
C TYR A 158 13.48 12.83 -0.66
N LYS A 159 12.77 12.70 -1.79
CA LYS A 159 11.82 13.72 -2.28
C LYS A 159 10.70 14.01 -1.29
N LEU A 160 10.22 13.01 -0.53
CA LEU A 160 9.21 13.29 0.50
C LEU A 160 9.79 14.14 1.63
N ARG A 161 11.05 13.92 2.01
CA ARG A 161 11.71 14.66 3.11
C ARG A 161 11.89 16.14 2.80
N THR A 162 11.95 16.53 1.52
CA THR A 162 12.00 17.95 1.13
C THR A 162 10.65 18.64 1.35
N ILE A 163 9.54 17.89 1.32
CA ILE A 163 8.19 18.39 1.63
C ILE A 163 7.86 18.12 3.10
N LYS A 164 8.49 18.91 3.99
CA LYS A 164 8.45 18.73 5.45
C LYS A 164 7.06 18.46 6.00
N THR A 165 6.04 19.18 5.54
CA THR A 165 4.65 19.04 6.01
C THR A 165 4.10 17.63 5.77
N LYS A 166 4.28 17.09 4.56
CA LYS A 166 3.82 15.73 4.19
C LYS A 166 4.66 14.66 4.85
N TYR A 167 5.98 14.86 4.93
CA TYR A 167 6.87 13.95 5.63
C TYR A 167 6.49 13.80 7.11
N TYR A 168 6.30 14.93 7.81
CA TYR A 168 5.91 14.89 9.22
C TYR A 168 4.52 14.32 9.43
N PHE A 169 3.57 14.60 8.54
CA PHE A 169 2.26 13.98 8.57
C PHE A 169 2.37 12.45 8.51
N MET A 170 3.11 11.92 7.53
CA MET A 170 3.35 10.48 7.42
C MET A 170 4.00 9.93 8.69
N LYS A 171 5.08 10.57 9.17
CA LYS A 171 5.80 10.12 10.37
C LYS A 171 4.95 10.13 11.64
N GLN A 172 4.16 11.18 11.87
CA GLN A 172 3.54 11.45 13.17
C GLN A 172 2.08 11.01 13.27
N LYS A 173 1.37 10.93 12.13
CA LYS A 173 -0.07 10.64 12.10
C LYS A 173 -0.39 9.30 11.46
N VAL A 174 0.46 8.83 10.53
CA VAL A 174 0.22 7.59 9.78
C VAL A 174 1.09 6.46 10.31
N PHE A 175 2.41 6.66 10.41
CA PHE A 175 3.40 5.65 10.80
C PHE A 175 3.85 5.75 12.26
N LYS A 176 3.26 6.66 13.05
CA LYS A 176 3.59 6.73 14.47
C LYS A 176 3.16 5.41 15.10
N LYS A 177 4.13 4.64 15.61
CA LYS A 177 3.84 3.49 16.46
C LYS A 177 3.00 4.00 17.62
N ASN A 178 1.84 3.41 17.86
CA ASN A 178 1.28 3.44 19.21
C ASN A 178 2.36 2.80 20.11
N GLU A 179 2.66 3.40 21.25
CA GLU A 179 3.76 3.04 22.17
C GLU A 179 3.61 1.65 22.85
N ASN A 180 2.84 0.73 22.26
CA ASN A 180 2.74 -0.68 22.67
C ASN A 180 3.50 -1.56 21.68
N SER A 181 4.81 -1.36 21.54
CA SER A 181 5.66 -2.11 20.59
C SER A 181 6.07 -3.48 21.10
N LEU A 182 5.94 -4.48 20.22
CA LEU A 182 5.98 -5.91 20.49
C LEU A 182 7.30 -6.58 20.14
N ASN A 183 7.73 -7.47 21.02
CA ASN A 183 8.87 -8.36 20.84
C ASN A 183 8.57 -9.45 19.81
N LEU A 184 9.38 -9.54 18.74
CA LEU A 184 9.35 -10.64 17.78
C LEU A 184 10.03 -11.88 18.39
N ASN A 185 9.26 -12.92 18.69
CA ASN A 185 9.82 -14.27 18.88
C ASN A 185 9.65 -15.07 17.58
N LEU A 186 10.77 -15.48 16.98
CA LEU A 186 10.80 -16.53 15.96
C LEU A 186 10.63 -17.88 16.68
N LEU A 187 9.57 -18.62 16.34
CA LEU A 187 9.57 -20.07 16.51
C LEU A 187 10.00 -20.67 15.17
N ILE A 188 11.14 -21.36 15.20
CA ILE A 188 11.68 -22.20 14.13
C ILE A 188 10.70 -23.34 13.85
#